data_AF-Q8N4T4-F1
#
_entry.id   AF-Q8N4T4-F1
#
_cell.length_a   1.000
_cell.length_b   1.000
_cell.length_c   1.000
_cell.angle_alpha   90.00
_cell.angle_beta   90.00
_cell.angle_gamma   90.00
#
_symmetry.space_group_name_H-M   'P 1'
#
loop_
_entity.id
_entity.type
_entity.pdbx_description
1 polymer ?
#
loop_
_entity_poly.entity_id
_entity_poly.type
_entity_poly.pdbx_seq_one_letter_code
_entity_poly.pdbx_strand_id
1 'polypeptide(L)'
;MELSCPGSRCPVQEQRARWERKRACTARELLETERRYQEQLGLVATYFLGILKAKGTLRPPERQALFGSWELIYGASQELLPYLEGGCWGQGLEGFCRHLELYNQFAANSERSQTTLQEQLKKNKGFRRFVRLQEGRPEFGGLQLQDLLPLPLQRLQQYENLVVALAENTGPNSPDHQQLTRAARLISETAQRVHTIGQKQKNDQHLRRVQALLSGRQAKGLTSGRWFLRQGWLLVVPPHGEPRPRMFFLFTDVLLMAKPRPPLHLLRSGTFACKALYPMAQCHLSRVFGHSGGPCGGLLSLSFPHEKLLLMSTDQEELSRWYHSLTWAISSQKN
;
A
#
# COMPACT_ATOMS: atom_id res chain seq x y z
N MET A 1 -40.43 -13.18 -56.86
CA MET A 1 -39.29 -12.57 -56.14
C MET A 1 -39.73 -12.31 -54.71
N GLU A 2 -39.60 -13.29 -53.82
CA GLU A 2 -39.66 -13.00 -52.39
C GLU A 2 -38.22 -12.74 -51.95
N LEU A 3 -37.89 -11.45 -51.84
CA LEU A 3 -36.64 -10.98 -51.27
C LEU A 3 -36.64 -11.35 -49.79
N SER A 4 -36.08 -12.51 -49.45
CA SER A 4 -35.78 -12.86 -48.08
C SER A 4 -34.74 -11.86 -47.56
N CYS A 5 -35.18 -10.88 -46.76
CA CYS A 5 -34.25 -9.95 -46.12
C CYS A 5 -33.16 -10.75 -45.38
N PRO A 6 -31.87 -10.50 -45.64
CA PRO A 6 -30.80 -11.24 -45.00
C PRO A 6 -30.88 -10.98 -43.50
N GLY A 7 -31.00 -12.08 -42.74
CA GLY A 7 -31.38 -12.10 -41.34
C GLY A 7 -30.70 -11.01 -40.52
N SER A 8 -31.46 -9.97 -40.19
CA SER A 8 -31.05 -9.00 -39.17
C SER A 8 -30.95 -9.77 -37.85
N ARG A 9 -29.74 -10.11 -37.43
CA ARG A 9 -29.52 -10.67 -36.11
C ARG A 9 -30.11 -9.72 -35.08
N CYS A 10 -30.91 -10.25 -34.16
CA CYS A 10 -31.54 -9.45 -33.12
C CYS A 10 -30.44 -8.81 -32.24
N PRO A 11 -30.39 -7.47 -32.09
CA PRO A 11 -29.35 -6.80 -31.31
C PRO A 11 -29.20 -7.34 -29.87
N VAL A 12 -30.31 -7.76 -29.27
CA VAL A 12 -30.35 -8.35 -27.92
C VAL A 12 -29.64 -9.71 -27.87
N GLN A 13 -29.80 -10.55 -28.90
CA GLN A 13 -29.13 -11.85 -28.97
C GLN A 13 -27.62 -11.67 -29.18
N GLU A 14 -27.21 -10.71 -30.00
CA GLU A 14 -25.80 -10.39 -30.20
C GLU A 14 -25.14 -9.88 -28.90
N GLN A 15 -25.86 -9.03 -28.15
CA GLN A 15 -25.39 -8.53 -26.86
C GLN A 15 -25.25 -9.66 -25.82
N ARG A 16 -26.22 -10.58 -25.74
CA ARG A 16 -26.13 -11.76 -24.86
C ARG A 16 -24.95 -12.65 -25.23
N ALA A 17 -24.77 -12.96 -26.51
CA ALA A 17 -23.64 -13.75 -26.99
C ALA A 17 -22.29 -13.08 -26.68
N ARG A 18 -22.22 -11.74 -26.73
CA ARG A 18 -21.02 -10.98 -26.35
C ARG A 18 -20.71 -11.11 -24.86
N TRP A 19 -21.73 -11.02 -23.98
CA TRP A 19 -21.55 -11.21 -22.54
C TRP A 19 -21.14 -12.63 -22.18
N GLU A 20 -21.74 -13.64 -22.79
CA GLU A 20 -21.37 -15.04 -22.58
C GLU A 20 -19.92 -15.32 -22.99
N ARG A 21 -19.46 -14.79 -24.12
CA ARG A 21 -18.04 -14.88 -24.53
C ARG A 21 -17.12 -14.20 -23.53
N LYS A 22 -17.48 -13.00 -23.06
CA LYS A 22 -16.67 -12.28 -22.06
C LYS A 22 -16.61 -13.06 -20.74
N ARG A 23 -17.73 -13.60 -20.27
CA ARG A 23 -17.80 -14.48 -19.09
C ARG A 23 -16.90 -15.69 -19.26
N ALA A 24 -16.98 -16.39 -20.39
CA ALA A 24 -16.17 -17.58 -20.67
C ALA A 24 -14.67 -17.26 -20.70
N CYS A 25 -14.27 -16.14 -21.30
CA CYS A 25 -12.87 -15.68 -21.28
C CYS A 25 -12.39 -15.38 -19.86
N THR A 26 -13.16 -14.62 -19.07
CA THR A 26 -12.81 -14.29 -17.68
C THR A 26 -12.73 -15.54 -16.80
N ALA A 27 -13.66 -16.47 -16.94
CA ALA A 27 -13.67 -17.73 -16.21
C ALA A 27 -12.43 -18.59 -16.52
N ARG A 28 -12.08 -18.71 -17.82
CA ARG A 28 -10.87 -19.42 -18.25
C ARG A 28 -9.61 -18.76 -17.68
N GLU A 29 -9.49 -17.44 -17.77
CA GLU A 29 -8.35 -16.69 -17.23
C GLU A 29 -8.23 -16.88 -15.71
N LEU A 30 -9.33 -16.83 -14.97
CA LEU A 30 -9.35 -17.05 -13.53
C LEU A 30 -8.80 -18.44 -13.16
N LEU A 31 -9.24 -19.49 -13.85
CA LEU A 31 -8.77 -20.85 -13.62
C LEU A 31 -7.29 -21.05 -13.99
N GLU A 32 -6.88 -20.61 -15.18
CA GLU A 32 -5.49 -20.74 -15.64
C GLU A 32 -4.51 -20.01 -14.72
N THR A 33 -4.86 -18.79 -14.32
CA THR A 33 -4.03 -18.01 -13.38
C THR A 33 -4.07 -18.57 -11.96
N GLU A 34 -5.17 -19.20 -11.53
CA GLU A 34 -5.24 -19.88 -10.23
C GLU A 34 -4.31 -21.09 -10.17
N ARG A 35 -4.29 -21.92 -11.21
CA ARG A 35 -3.39 -23.08 -11.27
C ARG A 35 -1.94 -22.67 -11.14
N ARG A 36 -1.53 -21.64 -11.88
CA ARG A 36 -0.17 -21.09 -11.81
C ARG A 36 0.14 -20.51 -10.42
N TYR A 37 -0.80 -19.77 -9.85
CA TYR A 37 -0.65 -19.21 -8.51
C TYR A 37 -0.46 -20.32 -7.45
N GLN A 38 -1.32 -21.34 -7.47
CA GLN A 38 -1.25 -22.49 -6.56
C GLN A 38 0.08 -23.24 -6.71
N GLU A 39 0.53 -23.47 -7.96
CA GLU A 39 1.82 -24.10 -8.24
C GLU A 39 2.96 -23.32 -7.61
N GLN A 40 3.02 -22.00 -7.81
CA GLN A 40 4.04 -21.13 -7.21
C GLN A 40 3.99 -21.17 -5.68
N LEU A 41 2.79 -21.15 -5.08
CA LEU A 41 2.63 -21.30 -3.63
C LEU A 41 3.20 -22.64 -3.14
N GLY A 42 2.89 -23.73 -3.84
CA GLY A 42 3.35 -25.08 -3.53
C GLY A 42 4.87 -25.23 -3.65
N LEU A 43 5.49 -24.63 -4.67
CA LEU A 43 6.95 -24.64 -4.82
C LEU A 43 7.64 -23.96 -3.63
N VAL A 44 7.13 -22.81 -3.17
CA VAL A 44 7.68 -22.14 -1.99
C VAL A 44 7.41 -22.94 -0.71
N ALA A 45 6.21 -23.51 -0.57
CA ALA A 45 5.86 -24.35 0.57
C ALA A 45 6.79 -25.57 0.69
N THR A 46 7.09 -26.24 -0.42
CA THR A 46 7.97 -27.40 -0.46
C THR A 46 9.44 -27.02 -0.30
N TYR A 47 9.97 -26.20 -1.21
CA TYR A 47 11.42 -26.00 -1.34
C TYR A 47 11.98 -24.98 -0.36
N PHE A 48 11.18 -24.00 0.07
CA PHE A 48 11.61 -23.06 1.12
C PHE A 48 11.13 -23.51 2.48
N LEU A 49 9.81 -23.51 2.72
CA LEU A 49 9.26 -23.75 4.07
C LEU A 49 9.54 -25.16 4.58
N GLY A 50 9.22 -26.19 3.80
CA GLY A 50 9.43 -27.59 4.16
C GLY A 50 10.89 -27.90 4.49
N ILE A 51 11.81 -27.47 3.60
CA ILE A 51 13.24 -27.70 3.82
C ILE A 51 13.78 -26.87 5.00
N LEU A 52 13.34 -25.61 5.19
CA LEU A 52 13.75 -24.80 6.34
C LEU A 52 13.27 -25.40 7.68
N LYS A 53 12.07 -25.99 7.71
CA LYS A 53 11.57 -26.71 8.88
C LYS A 53 12.43 -27.93 9.19
N ALA A 54 12.79 -28.72 8.17
CA ALA A 54 13.60 -29.92 8.34
C ALA A 54 15.07 -29.63 8.71
N LYS A 55 15.72 -28.65 8.06
CA LYS A 55 17.15 -28.33 8.28
C LYS A 55 17.43 -27.44 9.49
N GLY A 56 16.42 -26.73 9.99
CA GLY A 56 16.61 -25.79 11.11
C GLY A 56 17.51 -24.58 10.78
N THR A 57 17.77 -24.29 9.50
CA THR A 57 18.63 -23.17 9.06
C THR A 57 18.08 -21.80 9.47
N LEU A 58 16.77 -21.73 9.73
CA LEU A 58 16.09 -20.56 10.24
C LEU A 58 15.24 -20.97 11.46
N ARG A 59 15.38 -20.23 12.56
CA ARG A 59 14.62 -20.48 13.79
C ARG A 59 13.12 -20.24 13.56
N PRO A 60 12.22 -20.88 14.35
CA PRO A 60 10.78 -20.75 14.16
C PRO A 60 10.25 -19.31 14.14
N PRO A 61 10.69 -18.38 15.01
CA PRO A 61 10.18 -16.99 14.99
C PRO A 61 10.51 -16.24 13.70
N GLU A 62 11.71 -16.39 13.17
CA GLU A 62 12.13 -15.76 11.92
C GLU A 62 11.47 -16.40 10.72
N ARG A 63 11.25 -17.72 10.74
CA ARG A 63 10.48 -18.41 9.69
C ARG A 63 9.04 -17.93 9.66
N GLN A 64 8.40 -17.80 10.83
CA GLN A 64 7.06 -17.24 10.94
C GLN A 64 7.01 -15.79 10.47
N ALA A 65 7.99 -14.98 10.85
CA ALA A 65 8.10 -13.59 10.39
C ALA A 65 8.25 -13.48 8.87
N LEU A 66 9.02 -14.38 8.26
CA LEU A 66 9.30 -14.37 6.83
C LEU A 66 8.09 -14.80 5.98
N PHE A 67 7.42 -15.89 6.36
CA PHE A 67 6.36 -16.48 5.51
C PHE A 67 4.93 -16.22 6.00
N GLY A 68 4.74 -15.79 7.25
CA GLY A 68 3.42 -15.44 7.77
C GLY A 68 2.38 -16.56 7.59
N SER A 69 1.25 -16.23 6.95
CA SER A 69 0.14 -17.13 6.66
C SER A 69 0.28 -17.93 5.35
N TRP A 70 1.49 -18.02 4.75
CA TRP A 70 1.72 -18.67 3.44
C TRP A 70 1.08 -20.05 3.30
N GLU A 71 1.31 -20.95 4.26
CA GLU A 71 0.78 -22.34 4.19
C GLU A 71 -0.76 -22.38 4.27
N LEU A 72 -1.37 -21.45 5.00
CA LEU A 72 -2.83 -21.34 5.08
C LEU A 72 -3.42 -20.79 3.78
N ILE A 73 -2.75 -19.82 3.15
CA ILE A 73 -3.15 -19.28 1.84
C ILE A 73 -3.02 -20.35 0.76
N TYR A 74 -1.95 -21.16 0.82
CA TYR A 74 -1.77 -22.30 -0.06
C TYR A 74 -2.90 -23.32 0.10
N GLY A 75 -3.23 -23.72 1.35
CA GLY A 75 -4.36 -24.60 1.62
C GLY A 75 -5.70 -24.04 1.11
N ALA A 76 -5.93 -22.72 1.26
CA ALA A 76 -7.13 -22.07 0.74
C ALA A 76 -7.22 -22.09 -0.80
N SER A 77 -6.09 -21.93 -1.49
CA SER A 77 -6.02 -22.07 -2.96
C SER A 77 -6.27 -23.51 -3.40
N GLN A 78 -5.71 -24.49 -2.68
CA GLN A 78 -5.97 -25.92 -2.91
C GLN A 78 -7.45 -26.29 -2.72
N GLU A 79 -8.13 -25.65 -1.79
CA GLU A 79 -9.57 -25.83 -1.59
C GLU A 79 -10.41 -25.19 -2.70
N LEU A 80 -10.02 -24.01 -3.20
CA LEU A 80 -10.73 -23.28 -4.25
C LEU A 80 -10.66 -23.99 -5.61
N LEU A 81 -9.49 -24.51 -5.97
CA LEU A 81 -9.21 -24.97 -7.34
C LEU A 81 -10.20 -26.04 -7.86
N PRO A 82 -10.58 -27.09 -7.12
CA PRO A 82 -11.55 -28.09 -7.58
C PRO A 82 -12.91 -27.49 -7.97
N TYR A 83 -13.36 -26.44 -7.28
CA TYR A 83 -14.61 -25.75 -7.64
C TYR A 83 -14.50 -25.02 -8.96
N LEU A 84 -13.36 -24.35 -9.21
CA LEU A 84 -13.11 -23.66 -10.48
C LEU A 84 -12.99 -24.65 -11.64
N GLU A 85 -12.33 -25.79 -11.42
CA GLU A 85 -12.20 -26.87 -12.41
C GLU A 85 -13.55 -27.53 -12.73
N GLY A 86 -14.41 -27.70 -11.72
CA GLY A 86 -15.77 -28.19 -11.88
C GLY A 86 -16.76 -27.16 -12.46
N GLY A 87 -16.34 -25.90 -12.65
CA GLY A 87 -17.21 -24.83 -13.11
C GLY A 87 -18.22 -24.33 -12.08
N CYS A 88 -18.06 -24.68 -10.80
CA CYS A 88 -18.88 -24.24 -9.68
C CYS A 88 -18.41 -22.86 -9.17
N TRP A 89 -18.39 -21.86 -10.05
CA TRP A 89 -17.77 -20.54 -9.80
C TRP A 89 -18.37 -19.82 -8.59
N GLY A 90 -19.70 -19.76 -8.51
CA GLY A 90 -20.40 -19.10 -7.40
C GLY A 90 -20.04 -19.73 -6.06
N GLN A 91 -20.23 -21.06 -5.95
CA GLN A 91 -20.02 -21.80 -4.71
C GLN A 91 -18.54 -21.76 -4.27
N GLY A 92 -17.61 -21.94 -5.21
CA GLY A 92 -16.18 -21.92 -4.93
C GLY A 92 -15.70 -20.57 -4.42
N LEU A 93 -16.06 -19.48 -5.12
CA LEU A 93 -15.62 -18.13 -4.76
C LEU A 93 -16.29 -17.60 -3.49
N GLU A 94 -17.58 -17.90 -3.28
CA GLU A 94 -18.26 -17.57 -2.03
C GLU A 94 -17.64 -18.34 -0.85
N GLY A 95 -17.39 -19.64 -1.01
CA GLY A 95 -16.70 -20.47 -0.01
C GLY A 95 -15.30 -19.95 0.31
N PHE A 96 -14.54 -19.53 -0.71
CA PHE A 96 -13.21 -18.96 -0.55
C PHE A 96 -13.20 -17.65 0.25
N CYS A 97 -14.29 -16.89 0.27
CA CYS A 97 -14.35 -15.61 0.98
C CYS A 97 -14.07 -15.73 2.49
N ARG A 98 -14.29 -16.90 3.10
CA ARG A 98 -13.93 -17.16 4.51
C ARG A 98 -12.43 -17.08 4.79
N HIS A 99 -11.61 -17.22 3.76
CA HIS A 99 -10.14 -17.19 3.82
C HIS A 99 -9.55 -15.79 3.57
N LEU A 100 -10.38 -14.78 3.26
CA LEU A 100 -9.93 -13.42 2.95
C LEU A 100 -9.13 -12.77 4.09
N GLU A 101 -9.43 -13.14 5.34
CA GLU A 101 -8.70 -12.64 6.50
C GLU A 101 -7.22 -13.06 6.50
N LEU A 102 -6.87 -14.17 5.84
CA LEU A 102 -5.48 -14.58 5.67
C LEU A 102 -4.66 -13.55 4.87
N TYR A 103 -5.29 -12.85 3.93
CA TYR A 103 -4.66 -11.81 3.12
C TYR A 103 -4.49 -10.50 3.91
N ASN A 104 -5.43 -10.16 4.80
CA ASN A 104 -5.26 -9.05 5.75
C ASN A 104 -4.06 -9.30 6.67
N GLN A 105 -3.97 -10.50 7.23
CA GLN A 105 -2.83 -10.92 8.07
C GLN A 105 -1.51 -10.91 7.30
N PHE A 106 -1.52 -11.39 6.05
CA PHE A 106 -0.34 -11.39 5.18
C PHE A 106 0.14 -9.97 4.88
N ALA A 107 -0.78 -9.05 4.56
CA ALA A 107 -0.49 -7.64 4.36
C ALA A 107 0.10 -6.99 5.63
N ALA A 108 -0.50 -7.25 6.80
CA ALA A 108 -0.03 -6.75 8.09
C ALA A 108 1.38 -7.24 8.46
N ASN A 109 1.79 -8.42 7.97
CA ASN A 109 3.12 -8.98 8.18
C ASN A 109 4.15 -8.57 7.11
N SER A 110 3.75 -7.92 6.01
CA SER A 110 4.62 -7.69 4.83
C SER A 110 5.92 -6.93 5.14
N GLU A 111 5.88 -5.84 5.91
CA GLU A 111 7.09 -5.09 6.32
C GLU A 111 8.04 -5.97 7.16
N ARG A 112 7.48 -6.77 8.07
CA ARG A 112 8.24 -7.67 8.93
C ARG A 112 8.89 -8.78 8.11
N SER A 113 8.16 -9.34 7.14
CA SER A 113 8.68 -10.35 6.20
C SER A 113 9.88 -9.80 5.42
N GLN A 114 9.72 -8.64 4.78
CA GLN A 114 10.80 -8.02 4.00
C GLN A 114 12.03 -7.70 4.86
N THR A 115 11.82 -7.12 6.05
CA THR A 115 12.91 -6.78 6.97
C THR A 115 13.65 -8.04 7.43
N THR A 116 12.90 -9.09 7.80
CA THR A 116 13.47 -10.38 8.22
C THR A 116 14.28 -11.02 7.08
N LEU A 117 13.77 -11.00 5.85
CA LEU A 117 14.50 -11.51 4.68
C LEU A 117 15.83 -10.80 4.52
N GLN A 118 15.83 -9.47 4.49
CA GLN A 118 17.05 -8.67 4.29
C GLN A 118 18.05 -8.87 5.42
N GLU A 119 17.60 -8.91 6.67
CA GLU A 119 18.47 -9.16 7.82
C GLU A 119 19.09 -10.55 7.80
N GLN A 120 18.31 -11.59 7.50
CA GLN A 120 18.79 -12.97 7.44
C GLN A 120 19.71 -13.19 6.24
N LEU A 121 19.37 -12.63 5.08
CA LEU A 121 20.29 -12.63 3.94
C LEU A 121 21.60 -11.94 4.30
N LYS A 122 21.59 -10.82 5.04
CA LYS A 122 22.81 -10.10 5.44
C LYS A 122 23.64 -10.85 6.49
N LYS A 123 23.02 -11.33 7.56
CA LYS A 123 23.71 -11.85 8.76
C LYS A 123 23.94 -13.37 8.74
N ASN A 124 23.02 -14.15 8.18
CA ASN A 124 23.04 -15.61 8.23
C ASN A 124 23.60 -16.21 6.94
N LYS A 125 24.90 -16.56 6.94
CA LYS A 125 25.59 -17.16 5.77
C LYS A 125 24.94 -18.48 5.32
N GLY A 126 24.49 -19.31 6.26
CA GLY A 126 23.81 -20.58 5.96
C GLY A 126 22.49 -20.38 5.24
N PHE A 127 21.66 -19.47 5.74
CA PHE A 127 20.41 -19.09 5.09
C PHE A 127 20.63 -18.48 3.70
N ARG A 128 21.61 -17.58 3.54
CA ARG A 128 21.95 -17.00 2.23
C ARG A 128 22.34 -18.05 1.19
N ARG A 129 23.16 -19.05 1.59
CA ARG A 129 23.52 -20.18 0.72
C ARG A 129 22.30 -21.04 0.40
N PHE A 130 21.44 -21.29 1.38
CA PHE A 130 20.19 -22.03 1.20
C PHE A 130 19.27 -21.35 0.18
N VAL A 131 19.04 -20.03 0.31
CA VAL A 131 18.19 -19.25 -0.61
C VAL A 131 18.73 -19.34 -2.03
N ARG A 132 20.02 -19.05 -2.25
CA ARG A 132 20.65 -19.16 -3.58
C ARG A 132 20.51 -20.56 -4.20
N LEU A 133 20.62 -21.60 -3.37
CA LEU A 133 20.44 -22.98 -3.83
C LEU A 133 18.99 -23.25 -4.27
N GLN A 134 17.99 -22.73 -3.54
CA GLN A 134 16.60 -22.93 -3.92
C GLN A 134 16.22 -22.09 -5.15
N GLU A 135 16.66 -20.83 -5.22
CA GLU A 135 16.43 -19.94 -6.37
C GLU A 135 17.05 -20.45 -7.67
N GLY A 136 18.10 -21.28 -7.58
CA GLY A 136 18.72 -21.94 -8.74
C GLY A 136 17.94 -23.14 -9.29
N ARG A 137 16.78 -23.50 -8.72
CA ARG A 137 15.96 -24.62 -9.21
C ARG A 137 15.22 -24.23 -10.50
N PRO A 138 15.15 -25.13 -11.50
CA PRO A 138 14.46 -24.85 -12.75
C PRO A 138 12.97 -24.53 -12.56
N GLU A 139 12.32 -25.10 -11.53
CA GLU A 139 10.91 -24.88 -11.22
C GLU A 139 10.58 -23.41 -10.89
N PHE A 140 11.56 -22.62 -10.41
CA PHE A 140 11.34 -21.19 -10.15
C PHE A 140 11.53 -20.31 -11.39
N GLY A 141 12.05 -20.84 -12.50
CA GLY A 141 12.21 -20.08 -13.75
C GLY A 141 13.02 -18.79 -13.61
N GLY A 142 13.97 -18.74 -12.67
CA GLY A 142 14.78 -17.56 -12.36
C GLY A 142 14.16 -16.55 -11.40
N LEU A 143 12.95 -16.80 -10.88
CA LEU A 143 12.33 -15.99 -9.84
C LEU A 143 13.09 -16.13 -8.51
N GLN A 144 13.35 -15.00 -7.86
CA GLN A 144 13.97 -14.96 -6.54
C GLN A 144 12.91 -15.02 -5.45
N LEU A 145 13.31 -15.37 -4.22
CA LEU A 145 12.38 -15.42 -3.08
C LEU A 145 11.71 -14.06 -2.85
N GLN A 146 12.42 -12.96 -3.08
CA GLN A 146 11.87 -11.60 -3.00
C GLN A 146 10.76 -11.31 -4.02
N ASP A 147 10.77 -11.99 -5.17
CA ASP A 147 9.77 -11.84 -6.23
C ASP A 147 8.52 -12.70 -5.93
N LEU A 148 8.72 -13.80 -5.18
CA LEU A 148 7.66 -14.75 -4.81
C LEU A 148 6.86 -14.29 -3.58
N LEU A 149 7.50 -13.64 -2.60
CA LEU A 149 6.83 -13.23 -1.36
C LEU A 149 5.61 -12.29 -1.56
N PRO A 150 5.58 -11.38 -2.55
CA PRO A 150 4.41 -10.54 -2.82
C PRO A 150 3.23 -11.25 -3.48
N LEU A 151 3.39 -12.50 -3.95
CA LEU A 151 2.39 -13.19 -4.78
C LEU A 151 0.98 -13.20 -4.17
N PRO A 152 0.76 -13.47 -2.87
CA PRO A 152 -0.60 -13.46 -2.32
C PRO A 152 -1.30 -12.10 -2.41
N LEU A 153 -0.56 -11.00 -2.19
CA LEU A 153 -1.15 -9.66 -2.29
C LEU A 153 -1.41 -9.28 -3.76
N GLN A 154 -0.54 -9.69 -4.68
CA GLN A 154 -0.76 -9.54 -6.11
C GLN A 154 -1.98 -10.33 -6.57
N ARG A 155 -2.15 -11.56 -6.08
CA ARG A 155 -3.30 -12.42 -6.40
C ARG A 155 -4.60 -11.80 -5.92
N LEU A 156 -4.65 -11.21 -4.72
CA LEU A 156 -5.85 -10.53 -4.23
C LEU A 156 -6.31 -9.40 -5.19
N GLN A 157 -5.38 -8.63 -5.74
CA GLN A 157 -5.70 -7.60 -6.74
C GLN A 157 -6.25 -8.21 -8.05
N GLN A 158 -5.73 -9.36 -8.46
CA GLN A 158 -6.26 -10.08 -9.63
C GLN A 158 -7.67 -10.64 -9.35
N TYR A 159 -7.91 -11.18 -8.15
CA TYR A 159 -9.25 -11.64 -7.76
C TYR A 159 -10.27 -10.52 -7.83
N GLU A 160 -9.95 -9.32 -7.34
CA GLU A 160 -10.85 -8.18 -7.44
C GLU A 160 -11.28 -7.93 -8.89
N ASN A 161 -10.33 -7.82 -9.81
CA ASN A 161 -10.63 -7.57 -11.22
C ASN A 161 -11.41 -8.72 -11.87
N LEU A 162 -10.97 -9.97 -11.66
CA LEU A 162 -11.53 -11.14 -12.33
C LEU A 162 -12.91 -11.52 -11.78
N VAL A 163 -13.11 -11.46 -10.46
CA VAL A 163 -14.37 -11.86 -9.83
C VAL A 163 -15.45 -10.79 -10.03
N VAL A 164 -15.10 -9.50 -9.98
CA VAL A 164 -16.02 -8.41 -10.37
C VAL A 164 -16.45 -8.59 -11.82
N ALA A 165 -15.49 -8.77 -12.75
CA ALA A 165 -15.82 -9.01 -14.15
C ALA A 165 -16.67 -10.27 -14.34
N LEU A 166 -16.40 -11.35 -13.61
CA LEU A 166 -17.17 -12.58 -13.70
C LEU A 166 -18.61 -12.40 -13.21
N ALA A 167 -18.82 -11.65 -12.12
CA ALA A 167 -20.14 -11.30 -11.61
C ALA A 167 -20.92 -10.41 -12.59
N GLU A 168 -20.29 -9.35 -13.12
CA GLU A 168 -20.91 -8.42 -14.08
C GLU A 168 -21.33 -9.10 -15.39
N ASN A 169 -20.58 -10.11 -15.84
CA ASN A 169 -20.89 -10.86 -17.05
C ASN A 169 -21.77 -12.10 -16.79
N THR A 170 -22.21 -12.32 -15.55
CA THR A 170 -23.15 -13.39 -15.19
C THR A 170 -24.56 -12.82 -15.09
N GLY A 171 -25.48 -13.30 -15.93
CA GLY A 171 -26.85 -12.81 -15.96
C GLY A 171 -27.61 -12.99 -14.63
N PRO A 172 -28.54 -12.10 -14.29
CA PRO A 172 -29.22 -12.09 -12.97
C PRO A 172 -30.05 -13.34 -12.68
N ASN A 173 -30.47 -14.07 -13.71
CA ASN A 173 -31.20 -15.33 -13.58
C ASN A 173 -30.29 -16.55 -13.38
N SER A 174 -28.97 -16.38 -13.44
CA SER A 174 -28.02 -17.47 -13.20
C SER A 174 -27.99 -17.83 -11.71
N PRO A 175 -27.98 -19.13 -11.36
CA PRO A 175 -27.83 -19.56 -9.95
C PRO A 175 -26.52 -19.06 -9.30
N ASP A 176 -25.50 -18.76 -10.12
CA ASP A 176 -24.22 -18.23 -9.66
C ASP A 176 -24.26 -16.73 -9.34
N HIS A 177 -25.20 -15.97 -9.92
CA HIS A 177 -25.13 -14.51 -9.93
C HIS A 177 -25.05 -13.91 -8.52
N GLN A 178 -25.91 -14.38 -7.61
CA GLN A 178 -25.93 -13.88 -6.23
C GLN A 178 -24.64 -14.21 -5.47
N GLN A 179 -24.12 -15.43 -5.65
CA GLN A 179 -22.91 -15.91 -4.97
C GLN A 179 -21.68 -15.14 -5.48
N LEU A 180 -21.56 -14.96 -6.81
CA LEU A 180 -20.50 -14.17 -7.44
C LEU A 180 -20.56 -12.69 -7.02
N THR A 181 -21.76 -12.11 -6.96
CA THR A 181 -21.93 -10.71 -6.53
C THR A 181 -21.49 -10.50 -5.08
N ARG A 182 -21.84 -11.43 -4.19
CA ARG A 182 -21.38 -11.41 -2.79
C ARG A 182 -19.86 -11.59 -2.71
N ALA A 183 -19.30 -12.54 -3.45
CA ALA A 183 -17.86 -12.77 -3.48
C ALA A 183 -17.07 -11.56 -3.99
N ALA A 184 -17.52 -10.95 -5.10
CA ALA A 184 -16.92 -9.75 -5.67
C ALA A 184 -16.88 -8.60 -4.65
N ARG A 185 -17.99 -8.36 -3.95
CA ARG A 185 -18.07 -7.33 -2.89
C ARG A 185 -17.06 -7.60 -1.77
N LEU A 186 -17.03 -8.81 -1.21
CA LEU A 186 -16.15 -9.16 -0.09
C LEU A 186 -14.66 -9.09 -0.48
N ILE A 187 -14.33 -9.50 -1.70
CA ILE A 187 -12.97 -9.41 -2.24
C ILE A 187 -12.56 -7.94 -2.39
N SER A 188 -13.39 -7.08 -2.99
CA SER A 188 -13.11 -5.63 -3.11
C SER A 188 -12.96 -4.95 -1.76
N GLU A 189 -13.83 -5.24 -0.79
CA GLU A 189 -13.69 -4.72 0.57
C GLU A 189 -12.36 -5.15 1.20
N THR A 190 -11.93 -6.40 0.98
CA THR A 190 -10.65 -6.91 1.48
C THR A 190 -9.46 -6.27 0.76
N ALA A 191 -9.52 -6.10 -0.56
CA ALA A 191 -8.49 -5.40 -1.34
C ALA A 191 -8.29 -3.97 -0.84
N GLN A 192 -9.37 -3.25 -0.54
CA GLN A 192 -9.31 -1.91 0.06
C GLN A 192 -8.71 -1.91 1.47
N ARG A 193 -9.05 -2.90 2.31
CA ARG A 193 -8.42 -3.07 3.64
C ARG A 193 -6.92 -3.31 3.52
N VAL A 194 -6.51 -4.23 2.65
CA VAL A 194 -5.10 -4.53 2.36
C VAL A 194 -4.36 -3.29 1.86
N HIS A 195 -4.97 -2.52 0.96
CA HIS A 195 -4.41 -1.25 0.50
C HIS A 195 -4.18 -0.27 1.67
N THR A 196 -5.18 -0.11 2.54
CA THR A 196 -5.11 0.75 3.72
C THR A 196 -4.03 0.29 4.70
N ILE A 197 -3.88 -1.02 4.94
CA ILE A 197 -2.80 -1.59 5.77
C ILE A 197 -1.44 -1.20 5.19
N GLY A 198 -1.24 -1.37 3.88
CA GLY A 198 0.01 -1.01 3.22
C GLY A 198 0.33 0.49 3.28
N GLN A 199 -0.67 1.35 3.10
CA GLN A 199 -0.51 2.80 3.25
C GLN A 199 -0.12 3.17 4.69
N LYS A 200 -0.79 2.59 5.68
CA LYS A 200 -0.50 2.81 7.09
C LYS A 200 0.93 2.39 7.46
N GLN A 201 1.39 1.22 7.01
CA GLN A 201 2.77 0.76 7.24
C GLN A 201 3.81 1.71 6.64
N LYS A 202 3.60 2.18 5.40
CA LYS A 202 4.47 3.18 4.76
C LYS A 202 4.51 4.48 5.56
N ASN A 203 3.35 4.95 6.01
CA ASN A 203 3.24 6.13 6.86
C ASN A 203 3.98 5.92 8.19
N ASP A 204 3.75 4.81 8.89
CA ASP A 204 4.41 4.47 10.16
C ASP A 204 5.94 4.42 10.01
N GLN A 205 6.45 3.88 8.90
CA GLN A 205 7.87 3.90 8.60
C GLN A 205 8.39 5.34 8.45
N HIS A 206 7.63 6.21 7.80
CA HIS A 206 7.97 7.62 7.67
C HIS A 206 7.95 8.33 9.04
N LEU A 207 6.91 8.12 9.85
CA LEU A 207 6.79 8.66 11.20
C LEU A 207 7.96 8.23 12.10
N ARG A 208 8.42 6.99 11.98
CA ARG A 208 9.61 6.50 12.71
C ARG A 208 10.86 7.29 12.33
N ARG A 209 11.07 7.58 11.04
CA ARG A 209 12.19 8.40 10.56
C ARG A 209 12.11 9.83 11.11
N VAL A 210 10.93 10.45 11.02
CA VAL A 210 10.71 11.81 11.57
C VAL A 210 10.92 11.82 13.09
N GLN A 211 10.40 10.83 13.82
CA GLN A 211 10.57 10.73 15.26
C GLN A 211 12.04 10.58 15.67
N ALA A 212 12.86 9.90 14.87
CA ALA A 212 14.30 9.79 15.08
C ALA A 212 15.06 11.11 14.87
N LEU A 213 14.53 12.02 14.04
CA LEU A 213 15.08 13.37 13.86
C LEU A 213 14.69 14.32 15.00
N LEU A 214 13.63 14.03 15.74
CA LEU A 214 13.14 14.86 16.84
C LEU A 214 13.74 14.43 18.18
N SER A 215 14.22 15.41 18.96
CA SER A 215 14.94 15.17 20.21
C SER A 215 14.48 16.07 21.36
N GLY A 216 14.65 15.59 22.59
CA GLY A 216 14.24 16.28 23.82
C GLY A 216 13.00 15.66 24.48
N ARG A 217 12.69 16.05 25.72
CA ARG A 217 11.57 15.49 26.49
C ARG A 217 10.22 15.71 25.80
N GLN A 218 10.04 16.87 25.17
CA GLN A 218 8.84 17.22 24.41
C GLN A 218 8.71 16.48 23.07
N ALA A 219 9.74 15.74 22.63
CA ALA A 219 9.68 15.01 21.36
C ALA A 219 8.87 13.71 21.43
N LYS A 220 8.59 13.19 22.63
CA LYS A 220 7.89 11.91 22.80
C LYS A 220 6.43 12.04 22.32
N GLY A 221 6.03 11.18 21.40
CA GLY A 221 4.65 11.12 20.90
C GLY A 221 4.28 12.19 19.86
N LEU A 222 5.24 12.99 19.39
CA LEU A 222 4.98 14.02 18.38
C LEU A 222 4.59 13.47 17.01
N THR A 223 4.85 12.21 16.72
CA THR A 223 4.47 11.59 15.44
C THR A 223 3.42 10.49 15.58
N SER A 224 3.09 10.08 16.81
CA SER A 224 2.24 8.91 17.05
C SER A 224 0.84 9.08 16.46
N GLY A 225 0.41 8.12 15.62
CA GLY A 225 -0.94 8.09 15.05
C GLY A 225 -1.24 9.17 13.99
N ARG A 226 -0.24 9.97 13.58
CA ARG A 226 -0.41 11.04 12.60
C ARG A 226 -0.21 10.55 11.16
N TRP A 227 -0.66 11.33 10.19
CA TRP A 227 -0.38 11.05 8.78
C TRP A 227 0.58 12.10 8.24
N PHE A 228 1.74 11.68 7.76
CA PHE A 228 2.78 12.58 7.25
C PHE A 228 2.46 13.07 5.84
N LEU A 229 2.67 14.37 5.59
CA LEU A 229 2.46 14.98 4.28
C LEU A 229 3.75 15.54 3.66
N ARG A 230 4.52 16.32 4.42
CA ARG A 230 5.69 17.01 3.89
C ARG A 230 6.68 17.35 4.99
N GLN A 231 7.97 17.40 4.63
CA GLN A 231 9.00 18.02 5.44
C GLN A 231 9.91 18.87 4.57
N GLY A 232 10.56 19.86 5.17
CA GLY A 232 11.47 20.74 4.44
C GLY A 232 11.84 21.98 5.25
N TRP A 233 12.78 22.74 4.72
CA TRP A 233 13.25 23.98 5.32
C TRP A 233 12.43 25.15 4.78
N LEU A 234 12.04 26.06 5.67
CA LEU A 234 11.44 27.33 5.31
C LEU A 234 12.07 28.43 6.15
N LEU A 235 12.10 29.64 5.61
CA LEU A 235 12.53 30.83 6.33
C LEU A 235 11.31 31.41 7.05
N VAL A 236 11.40 31.49 8.39
CA VAL A 236 10.40 32.20 9.19
C VAL A 236 10.79 33.68 9.20
N VAL A 237 9.93 34.53 8.66
CA VAL A 237 10.12 35.99 8.62
C VAL A 237 9.58 36.58 9.93
N PRO A 238 10.43 37.09 10.83
CA PRO A 238 9.97 37.73 12.06
C PRO A 238 9.40 39.13 11.78
N PRO A 239 8.65 39.73 12.73
CA PRO A 239 8.21 41.13 12.62
C PRO A 239 9.37 42.13 12.53
N HIS A 240 10.48 41.82 13.21
CA HIS A 240 11.70 42.63 13.22
C HIS A 240 12.94 41.73 13.09
N GLY A 241 13.88 42.15 12.24
CA GLY A 241 15.14 41.47 12.00
C GLY A 241 15.09 40.42 10.89
N GLU A 242 16.17 39.64 10.78
CA GLU A 242 16.40 38.76 9.63
C GLU A 242 15.54 37.47 9.65
N PRO A 243 15.09 37.00 8.46
CA PRO A 243 14.47 35.69 8.31
C PRO A 243 15.34 34.56 8.86
N ARG A 244 14.72 33.58 9.53
CA ARG A 244 15.44 32.49 10.20
C ARG A 244 15.04 31.13 9.65
N PRO A 245 16.00 30.27 9.24
CA PRO A 245 15.68 28.93 8.76
C PRO A 245 15.12 28.06 9.88
N ARG A 246 14.02 27.37 9.59
CA ARG A 246 13.40 26.36 10.46
C ARG A 246 13.04 25.14 9.65
N MET A 247 13.11 23.98 10.31
CA MET A 247 12.67 22.72 9.72
C MET A 247 11.19 22.53 10.06
N PHE A 248 10.39 22.18 9.06
CA PHE A 248 8.97 21.92 9.22
C PHE A 248 8.64 20.47 8.92
N PHE A 249 7.71 19.91 9.69
CA PHE A 249 7.09 18.61 9.43
C PHE A 249 5.59 18.82 9.45
N LEU A 250 4.96 18.68 8.29
CA LEU A 250 3.53 18.80 8.10
C LEU A 250 2.90 17.41 8.16
N PHE A 251 1.95 17.29 9.07
CA PHE A 251 1.02 16.18 9.17
C PHE A 251 -0.37 16.67 8.74
N THR A 252 -1.31 15.74 8.60
CA THR A 252 -2.69 16.08 8.22
C THR A 252 -3.37 16.98 9.23
N ASP A 253 -3.11 16.77 10.52
CA ASP A 253 -3.71 17.48 11.66
C ASP A 253 -2.87 18.67 12.17
N VAL A 254 -1.54 18.64 11.98
CA VAL A 254 -0.63 19.60 12.62
C VAL A 254 0.57 19.96 11.75
N LEU A 255 1.00 21.22 11.80
CA LEU A 255 2.30 21.67 11.32
C LEU A 255 3.27 21.79 12.51
N LEU A 256 4.35 21.02 12.50
CA LEU A 256 5.40 21.04 13.51
C LEU A 256 6.54 21.94 13.03
N MET A 257 6.87 22.98 13.80
CA MET A 257 8.06 23.81 13.59
C MET A 257 9.18 23.34 14.52
N ALA A 258 10.36 23.09 13.95
CA ALA A 258 11.53 22.61 14.67
C ALA A 258 12.77 23.50 14.44
N LYS A 259 13.62 23.58 15.46
CA LYS A 259 14.92 24.27 15.41
C LYS A 259 16.05 23.23 15.45
N PRO A 260 17.12 23.40 14.66
CA PRO A 260 18.31 22.57 14.76
C PRO A 260 18.90 22.63 16.17
N ARG A 261 19.29 21.48 16.73
CA ARG A 261 20.07 21.44 17.96
C ARG A 261 21.52 21.84 17.63
N PRO A 262 22.17 22.69 18.46
CA PRO A 262 23.61 22.91 18.36
C PRO A 262 24.35 21.56 18.45
N PRO A 263 25.46 21.39 17.70
CA PRO A 263 26.28 20.19 17.75
C PRO A 263 27.10 20.12 19.05
N LEU A 264 26.44 20.13 20.20
CA LEU A 264 27.07 19.96 21.52
C LEU A 264 27.14 18.48 21.95
N HIS A 265 26.50 17.58 21.20
CA HIS A 265 26.50 16.14 21.47
C HIS A 265 26.91 15.37 20.22
N LEU A 266 28.10 14.75 20.25
CA LEU A 266 28.61 13.85 19.19
C LEU A 266 27.58 12.78 18.79
N LEU A 267 26.76 12.31 19.74
CA LEU A 267 25.74 11.27 19.52
C LEU A 267 24.39 11.77 18.97
N ARG A 268 24.18 13.09 18.86
CA ARG A 268 22.90 13.70 18.42
C ARG A 268 23.10 14.84 17.41
N SER A 269 24.23 14.84 16.71
CA SER A 269 24.46 15.79 15.61
C SER A 269 23.37 15.62 14.56
N GLY A 270 22.74 16.72 14.13
CA GLY A 270 21.68 16.73 13.11
C GLY A 270 20.24 16.53 13.61
N THR A 271 19.97 16.48 14.93
CA THR A 271 18.59 16.42 15.43
C THR A 271 17.94 17.79 15.59
N PHE A 272 16.61 17.79 15.67
CA PHE A 272 15.80 18.99 15.88
C PHE A 272 15.12 18.98 17.26
N ALA A 273 14.91 20.17 17.81
CA ALA A 273 14.00 20.40 18.93
C ALA A 273 12.68 20.94 18.40
N CYS A 274 11.55 20.36 18.83
CA CYS A 274 10.25 20.96 18.60
C CYS A 274 10.21 22.36 19.22
N LYS A 275 9.81 23.37 18.44
CA LYS A 275 9.58 24.74 18.90
C LYS A 275 8.09 25.02 19.09
N ALA A 276 7.27 24.56 18.15
CA ALA A 276 5.83 24.80 18.17
C ALA A 276 5.07 23.75 17.35
N LEU A 277 3.80 23.56 17.70
CA LEU A 277 2.82 22.74 17.00
C LEU A 277 1.62 23.62 16.65
N TYR A 278 1.22 23.60 15.39
CA TYR A 278 0.13 24.42 14.88
C TYR A 278 -1.00 23.54 14.37
N PRO A 279 -2.16 23.49 15.04
CA PRO A 279 -3.31 22.71 14.58
C PRO A 279 -3.82 23.23 13.25
N MET A 280 -3.85 22.37 12.22
CA MET A 280 -4.23 22.76 10.86
C MET A 280 -5.72 23.14 10.76
N ALA A 281 -6.56 22.63 11.66
CA ALA A 281 -7.98 22.97 11.74
C ALA A 281 -8.23 24.47 12.04
N GLN A 282 -7.25 25.17 12.60
CA GLN A 282 -7.33 26.59 12.96
C GLN A 282 -6.56 27.50 11.98
N CYS A 283 -5.95 26.92 10.94
CA CYS A 283 -5.06 27.64 10.04
C CYS A 283 -5.84 28.35 8.93
N HIS A 284 -5.62 29.65 8.79
CA HIS A 284 -5.99 30.40 7.60
C HIS A 284 -4.75 30.64 6.75
N LEU A 285 -4.70 30.02 5.58
CA LEU A 285 -3.57 30.11 4.64
C LEU A 285 -3.85 31.15 3.56
N SER A 286 -2.90 32.05 3.35
CA SER A 286 -2.88 32.96 2.19
C SER A 286 -1.49 33.04 1.57
N ARG A 287 -1.43 33.26 0.26
CA ARG A 287 -0.21 33.66 -0.44
C ARG A 287 -0.10 35.18 -0.38
N VAL A 288 1.04 35.69 0.07
CA VAL A 288 1.29 37.13 0.15
C VAL A 288 1.92 37.63 -1.16
N PHE A 289 2.92 36.91 -1.67
CA PHE A 289 3.48 37.10 -3.02
C PHE A 289 4.13 35.80 -3.52
N GLY A 290 4.58 35.79 -4.77
CA GLY A 290 5.09 34.58 -5.45
C GLY A 290 4.01 33.88 -6.27
N HIS A 291 3.09 34.64 -6.89
CA HIS A 291 2.08 34.10 -7.80
C HIS A 291 2.59 33.95 -9.24
N SER A 292 3.49 34.84 -9.65
CA SER A 292 3.85 35.11 -11.04
C SER A 292 4.98 34.24 -11.60
N GLY A 293 5.44 33.21 -10.88
CA GLY A 293 6.49 32.31 -11.37
C GLY A 293 7.86 32.98 -11.56
N GLY A 294 8.07 34.17 -10.99
CA GLY A 294 9.36 34.86 -11.04
C GLY A 294 10.43 34.16 -10.21
N PRO A 295 11.72 34.49 -10.42
CA PRO A 295 12.86 33.82 -9.78
C PRO A 295 12.98 34.08 -8.27
N CYS A 296 12.19 35.00 -7.71
CA CYS A 296 12.36 35.53 -6.36
C CYS A 296 11.75 34.66 -5.24
N GLY A 297 11.32 33.43 -5.52
CA GLY A 297 10.58 32.62 -4.57
C GLY A 297 9.25 33.26 -4.16
N GLY A 298 8.83 33.08 -2.90
CA GLY A 298 7.58 33.69 -2.43
C GLY A 298 7.34 33.58 -0.93
N LEU A 299 6.19 34.09 -0.51
CA LEU A 299 5.81 34.22 0.91
C LEU A 299 4.40 33.72 1.17
N LEU A 300 4.26 32.83 2.15
CA LEU A 300 3.00 32.32 2.67
C LEU A 300 2.72 32.94 4.05
N SER A 301 1.46 33.28 4.29
CA SER A 301 0.96 33.70 5.59
C SER A 301 0.03 32.64 6.15
N LEU A 302 0.38 32.06 7.29
CA LEU A 302 -0.43 31.13 8.05
C LEU A 302 -0.90 31.84 9.33
N SER A 303 -2.19 32.14 9.41
CA SER A 303 -2.78 32.78 10.58
C SER A 303 -3.48 31.74 11.46
N PHE A 304 -3.12 31.72 12.74
CA PHE A 304 -3.73 30.93 13.81
C PHE A 304 -4.32 31.89 14.86
N PRO A 305 -5.20 31.44 15.79
CA PRO A 305 -5.87 32.31 16.75
C PRO A 305 -4.95 33.20 17.60
N HIS A 306 -3.73 32.74 17.89
CA HIS A 306 -2.78 33.44 18.76
C HIS A 306 -1.43 33.74 18.11
N GLU A 307 -1.21 33.35 16.84
CA GLU A 307 0.07 33.54 16.17
C GLU A 307 -0.13 33.63 14.66
N LYS A 308 0.61 34.53 14.01
CA LYS A 308 0.71 34.62 12.56
C LYS A 308 2.12 34.25 12.13
N LEU A 309 2.25 33.25 11.28
CA LEU A 309 3.52 32.80 10.71
C LEU A 309 3.67 33.28 9.28
N LEU A 310 4.78 33.96 9.00
CA LEU A 310 5.21 34.32 7.65
C LEU A 310 6.33 33.37 7.23
N LEU A 311 6.06 32.52 6.23
CA LEU A 311 6.95 31.47 5.76
C LEU A 311 7.40 31.76 4.33
N MET A 312 8.70 31.86 4.12
CA MET A 312 9.33 32.20 2.85
C MET A 312 10.19 31.03 2.34
N SER A 313 10.21 30.83 1.02
CA SER A 313 11.25 30.05 0.33
C SER A 313 11.71 30.82 -0.89
N THR A 314 13.01 30.73 -1.20
CA THR A 314 13.61 31.27 -2.42
C THR A 314 13.37 30.36 -3.63
N ASP A 315 12.93 29.12 -3.41
CA ASP A 315 12.54 28.18 -4.47
C ASP A 315 11.01 28.23 -4.65
N GLN A 316 10.59 28.71 -5.82
CA GLN A 316 9.19 28.88 -6.20
C GLN A 316 8.44 27.54 -6.34
N GLU A 317 9.10 26.49 -6.82
CA GLU A 317 8.51 25.16 -6.93
C GLU A 317 8.34 24.52 -5.56
N GLU A 318 9.33 24.70 -4.68
CA GLU A 318 9.24 24.27 -3.28
C GLU A 318 8.09 24.98 -2.54
N LEU A 319 7.98 26.30 -2.67
CA LEU A 319 6.90 27.06 -2.05
C LEU A 319 5.52 26.64 -2.57
N SER A 320 5.40 26.40 -3.88
CA SER A 320 4.16 25.94 -4.50
C SER A 320 3.75 24.56 -3.99
N ARG A 321 4.72 23.65 -3.83
CA ARG A 321 4.53 22.34 -3.21
C ARG A 321 4.10 22.43 -1.75
N TRP A 322 4.68 23.36 -0.97
CA TRP A 322 4.25 23.64 0.41
C TRP A 322 2.83 24.18 0.47
N TYR A 323 2.50 25.15 -0.36
CA TYR A 323 1.15 25.71 -0.43
C TYR A 323 0.11 24.62 -0.69
N HIS A 324 0.34 23.77 -1.70
CA HIS A 324 -0.60 22.70 -2.03
C HIS A 324 -0.78 21.71 -0.88
N SER A 325 0.31 21.30 -0.23
CA SER A 325 0.24 20.40 0.94
C SER A 325 -0.46 21.04 2.15
N LEU A 326 -0.23 22.33 2.41
CA LEU A 326 -0.92 23.07 3.48
C LEU A 326 -2.42 23.22 3.19
N THR A 327 -2.78 23.58 1.95
CA THR A 327 -4.19 23.65 1.53
C THR A 327 -4.88 22.30 1.70
N TRP A 328 -4.23 21.21 1.27
CA TRP A 328 -4.76 19.86 1.43
C TRP A 328 -4.99 19.53 2.91
N ALA A 329 -4.00 19.79 3.78
CA ALA A 329 -4.10 19.54 5.21
C ALA A 329 -5.24 20.32 5.87
N ILE A 330 -5.45 21.59 5.49
CA ILE A 330 -6.56 22.41 5.99
C ILE A 330 -7.91 21.86 5.51
N SER A 331 -8.00 21.47 4.24
CA SER A 331 -9.24 20.92 3.67
C SER A 331 -9.62 19.58 4.30
N SER A 332 -8.64 18.74 4.66
CA SER A 332 -8.89 17.44 5.27
C SER A 332 -9.38 17.54 6.72
N GLN A 333 -9.39 18.71 7.35
CA GLN A 333 -9.95 18.93 8.68
C GLN A 333 -11.43 19.34 8.64
N LYS A 334 -11.97 19.66 7.46
CA LYS A 334 -13.37 20.09 7.27
C LYS A 334 -14.30 18.94 6.88
N ASN A 335 -13.72 17.83 6.42
CA ASN A 335 -14.39 16.57 6.12
C ASN A 335 -14.16 15.60 7.27
#